data_AF-A0A832H0Q5-F1
#
_entry.id   AF-A0A832H0Q5-F1
#
_cell.length_a   1.000
_cell.length_b   1.000
_cell.length_c   1.000
_cell.angle_alpha   90.00
_cell.angle_beta   90.00
_cell.angle_gamma   90.00
#
_symmetry.space_group_name_H-M   'P 1'
#
loop_
_entity.id
_entity.type
_entity.pdbx_description
1 polymer ?
#
loop_
_entity_poly.entity_id
_entity_poly.type
_entity_poly.pdbx_seq_one_letter_code
_entity_poly.pdbx_strand_id
1 'polypeptide(L)'
;HVKDMYKGTADNGGVHINSGVPNYAFYLAAMEIGGYAWEKAGKIWYIALRDRLRQRSNFKRAANLLVTIAGELYGVDGKEQKAVRNAWEKVGVLAPAKTTSTTKAVESDGGAKKPTEPSNEEPSKKTPTPGKKK
;
A
#
# COMPACT_ATOMS: atom_id res chain seq x y z
N HIS A 1 10.98 2.64 14.59
CA HIS A 1 9.54 2.93 14.39
C HIS A 1 9.20 4.24 15.12
N VAL A 2 8.06 4.91 14.89
CA VAL A 2 7.76 6.21 15.56
C VAL A 2 7.75 6.10 17.10
N LYS A 3 7.40 4.91 17.61
CA LYS A 3 7.41 4.58 19.04
C LYS A 3 8.80 4.71 19.68
N ASP A 4 9.86 4.56 18.87
CA ASP A 4 11.26 4.58 19.30
C ASP A 4 11.92 5.95 18.97
N MET A 5 11.13 6.99 18.68
CA MET A 5 11.69 8.31 18.36
C MET A 5 12.50 8.86 19.52
N TYR A 6 13.67 9.40 19.19
CA TYR A 6 14.47 10.18 20.11
C TYR A 6 13.76 11.50 20.44
N LYS A 7 13.69 11.82 21.73
CA LYS A 7 12.98 13.00 22.27
C LYS A 7 13.88 13.99 23.03
N GLY A 8 15.18 13.75 23.06
CA GLY A 8 16.14 14.66 23.69
C GLY A 8 16.51 15.85 22.79
N THR A 9 17.44 16.68 23.25
CA THR A 9 17.85 17.92 22.56
C THR A 9 19.08 17.76 21.67
N ALA A 10 19.84 16.66 21.80
CA ALA A 10 21.00 16.42 20.95
C ALA A 10 20.59 16.30 19.47
N ASP A 11 21.55 16.52 18.57
CA ASP A 11 21.32 16.39 17.12
C ASP A 11 20.12 17.22 16.63
N ASN A 12 19.99 18.46 17.15
CA ASN A 12 18.89 19.38 16.87
C ASN A 12 17.49 18.75 17.10
N GLY A 13 17.35 17.92 18.14
CA GLY A 13 16.13 17.13 18.37
C GLY A 13 16.13 15.78 17.66
N GLY A 14 17.31 15.22 17.38
CA GLY A 14 17.50 13.93 16.72
C GLY A 14 17.15 13.95 15.24
N VAL A 15 17.50 15.00 14.48
CA VAL A 15 17.13 15.09 13.06
C VAL A 15 17.74 13.96 12.23
N HIS A 16 18.98 13.55 12.51
CA HIS A 16 19.64 12.43 11.86
C HIS A 16 19.19 11.10 12.46
N ILE A 17 18.93 11.03 13.78
CA ILE A 17 18.43 9.82 14.45
C ILE A 17 17.03 9.44 13.96
N ASN A 18 16.11 10.40 13.94
CA ASN A 18 14.70 10.21 13.59
C ASN A 18 14.50 10.11 12.07
N SER A 19 15.50 10.44 11.24
CA SER A 19 15.45 10.31 9.77
C SER A 19 15.24 8.86 9.30
N GLY A 20 15.57 7.88 10.14
CA GLY A 20 15.31 6.46 9.84
C GLY A 20 13.83 6.15 9.62
N VAL A 21 12.90 6.89 10.24
CA VAL A 21 11.46 6.70 10.07
C VAL A 21 11.00 6.98 8.63
N PRO A 22 11.19 8.19 8.07
CA PRO A 22 10.83 8.45 6.67
C PRO A 22 11.66 7.65 5.66
N ASN A 23 12.93 7.35 5.96
CA ASN A 23 13.77 6.53 5.08
C ASN A 23 13.23 5.10 4.94
N TYR A 24 12.83 4.49 6.06
CA TYR A 24 12.26 3.15 6.03
C TYR A 24 10.86 3.13 5.40
N ALA A 25 10.06 4.17 5.59
CA ALA A 25 8.79 4.32 4.87
C ALA A 25 8.99 4.41 3.35
N PHE A 26 9.99 5.15 2.87
CA PHE A 26 10.33 5.18 1.45
C PHE A 26 10.74 3.81 0.93
N TYR A 27 11.64 3.11 1.64
CA TYR A 27 12.07 1.76 1.29
C TYR A 27 10.88 0.80 1.14
N LEU A 28 9.99 0.75 2.14
CA LEU A 28 8.82 -0.11 2.12
C LEU A 28 7.89 0.20 0.96
N ALA A 29 7.60 1.49 0.73
CA ALA A 29 6.75 1.91 -0.38
C ALA A 29 7.36 1.54 -1.74
N ALA A 30 8.66 1.76 -1.93
CA ALA A 30 9.36 1.39 -3.17
C ALA A 30 9.33 -0.12 -3.41
N MET A 31 9.55 -0.93 -2.36
CA MET A 31 9.49 -2.39 -2.45
C MET A 31 8.08 -2.89 -2.79
N GLU A 32 7.03 -2.31 -2.22
CA GLU A 32 5.64 -2.71 -2.46
C GLU A 32 5.13 -2.26 -3.84
N ILE A 33 5.51 -1.05 -4.28
CA ILE A 33 5.22 -0.57 -5.65
C ILE A 33 5.92 -1.46 -6.68
N GLY A 34 7.18 -1.82 -6.42
CA GLY A 34 8.02 -2.60 -7.33
C GLY A 34 8.58 -1.77 -8.50
N GLY A 35 9.37 -2.43 -9.35
CA GLY A 35 10.11 -1.75 -10.41
C GLY A 35 11.27 -0.93 -9.87
N TYR A 36 11.74 0.05 -10.65
CA TYR A 36 12.82 0.92 -10.19
C TYR A 36 12.28 2.04 -9.29
N ALA A 37 12.92 2.22 -8.13
CA ALA A 37 12.45 3.16 -7.13
C ALA A 37 12.30 4.60 -7.65
N TRP A 38 13.12 5.03 -8.61
CA TRP A 38 13.06 6.38 -9.20
C TRP A 38 11.87 6.61 -10.14
N GLU A 39 11.20 5.57 -10.63
CA GLU A 39 10.14 5.71 -11.63
C GLU A 39 8.82 6.17 -11.03
N LYS A 40 8.46 5.65 -9.84
CA LYS A 40 7.19 5.92 -9.17
C LYS A 40 7.38 6.44 -7.75
N ALA A 41 7.97 5.65 -6.86
CA ALA A 41 8.19 6.07 -5.47
C ALA A 41 9.00 7.36 -5.37
N GLY A 42 10.09 7.45 -6.12
CA GLY A 42 10.96 8.63 -6.21
C GLY A 42 10.23 9.86 -6.71
N LYS A 43 9.36 9.73 -7.73
CA LYS A 43 8.55 10.86 -8.23
C LYS A 43 7.56 11.38 -7.19
N ILE A 44 6.91 10.47 -6.44
CA ILE A 44 5.99 10.83 -5.34
C ILE A 44 6.75 11.65 -4.27
N TRP A 45 7.90 11.16 -3.82
CA TRP A 45 8.73 11.86 -2.83
C TRP A 45 9.27 13.19 -3.34
N TYR A 46 9.73 13.23 -4.58
CA TYR A 46 10.28 14.43 -5.19
C TYR A 46 9.25 15.55 -5.29
N ILE A 47 8.03 15.25 -5.77
CA ILE A 47 6.93 16.23 -5.84
C ILE A 47 6.55 16.71 -4.43
N ALA A 48 6.49 15.82 -3.44
CA ALA A 48 6.18 16.21 -2.07
C ALA A 48 7.21 17.21 -1.52
N LEU A 49 8.50 16.94 -1.70
CA LEU A 49 9.61 17.76 -1.23
C LEU A 49 9.70 19.10 -1.97
N ARG A 50 9.56 19.08 -3.29
CA ARG A 50 9.65 20.27 -4.14
C ARG A 50 8.46 21.21 -3.95
N ASP A 51 7.24 20.66 -3.92
CA ASP A 51 6.03 21.47 -4.12
C ASP A 51 5.17 21.64 -2.87
N ARG A 52 5.08 20.64 -1.98
CA ARG A 52 3.99 20.58 -0.97
C ARG A 52 4.45 20.64 0.48
N LEU A 53 5.62 20.12 0.81
CA LEU A 53 6.17 20.20 2.15
C LEU A 53 6.61 21.63 2.45
N ARG A 54 6.32 22.11 3.66
CA ARG A 54 6.71 23.43 4.17
C ARG A 54 7.69 23.26 5.32
N GLN A 55 8.40 24.32 5.68
CA GLN A 55 9.44 24.29 6.71
C GLN A 55 9.00 23.69 8.06
N ARG A 56 7.72 23.83 8.42
CA ARG A 56 7.15 23.30 9.67
C ARG A 56 6.37 21.99 9.52
N SER A 57 6.51 21.29 8.40
CA SER A 57 5.87 19.98 8.21
C SER A 57 6.44 18.94 9.17
N ASN A 58 5.57 18.19 9.84
CA ASN A 58 5.94 17.02 10.63
C ASN A 58 5.70 15.71 9.85
N PHE A 59 6.10 14.57 10.41
CA PHE A 59 5.96 13.27 9.75
C PHE A 59 4.52 12.93 9.36
N LYS A 60 3.53 13.23 10.22
CA LYS A 60 2.12 12.96 9.91
C LYS A 60 1.64 13.77 8.70
N ARG A 61 2.02 15.06 8.63
CA ARG A 61 1.68 15.92 7.47
C ARG A 61 2.39 15.44 6.20
N ALA A 62 3.65 15.03 6.30
CA ALA A 62 4.39 14.47 5.18
C ALA A 62 3.75 13.18 4.65
N ALA A 63 3.42 12.25 5.54
CA ALA A 63 2.77 10.99 5.20
C ALA A 63 1.45 11.22 4.44
N ASN A 64 0.57 12.07 4.97
CA ASN A 64 -0.71 12.38 4.31
C ASN A 64 -0.52 13.03 2.93
N LEU A 65 0.44 13.94 2.79
CA LEU A 65 0.75 14.57 1.49
C LEU A 65 1.25 13.55 0.48
N LEU A 66 2.15 12.64 0.88
CA LEU A 66 2.68 11.59 0.01
C LEU A 66 1.57 10.63 -0.45
N VAL A 67 0.67 10.22 0.46
CA VAL A 67 -0.51 9.40 0.10
C VAL A 67 -1.42 10.13 -0.88
N THR A 68 -1.62 11.44 -0.69
CA THR A 68 -2.44 12.26 -1.59
C THR A 68 -1.81 12.35 -2.99
N ILE A 69 -0.52 12.69 -3.07
CA ILE A 69 0.24 12.77 -4.32
C ILE A 69 0.25 11.43 -5.06
N ALA A 70 0.42 10.33 -4.34
CA ALA A 70 0.40 9.00 -4.94
C ALA A 70 -0.96 8.70 -5.61
N GLY A 71 -2.07 9.09 -4.98
CA GLY A 71 -3.41 8.96 -5.56
C GLY A 71 -3.63 9.87 -6.76
N GLU A 72 -3.13 11.10 -6.73
CA GLU A 72 -3.23 12.03 -7.86
C GLU A 72 -2.43 11.57 -9.09
N LEU A 73 -1.24 11.00 -8.88
CA LEU A 73 -0.35 10.57 -9.97
C LEU A 73 -0.72 9.21 -10.57
N TYR A 74 -1.23 8.28 -9.75
CA TYR A 74 -1.38 6.88 -10.15
C TYR A 74 -2.79 6.31 -9.90
N GLY A 75 -3.73 7.14 -9.45
CA GLY A 75 -5.12 6.77 -9.22
C GLY A 75 -5.47 6.65 -7.74
N VAL A 76 -6.64 7.22 -7.38
CA VAL A 76 -7.23 7.07 -6.04
C VAL A 76 -7.53 5.59 -5.79
N ASP A 77 -7.17 5.11 -4.60
CA ASP A 77 -7.19 3.71 -4.19
C ASP A 77 -6.32 2.77 -5.06
N GLY A 78 -5.43 3.35 -5.87
CA GLY A 78 -4.45 2.64 -6.67
C GLY A 78 -3.36 1.97 -5.83
N LYS A 79 -2.58 1.11 -6.49
CA LYS A 79 -1.49 0.33 -5.86
C LYS A 79 -0.49 1.24 -5.15
N GLU A 80 -0.07 2.31 -5.80
CA GLU A 80 0.94 3.25 -5.32
C GLU A 80 0.44 4.02 -4.10
N GLN A 81 -0.82 4.48 -4.12
CA GLN A 81 -1.40 5.16 -2.96
C GLN A 81 -1.49 4.23 -1.75
N LYS A 82 -1.95 2.99 -1.95
CA LYS A 82 -2.02 1.96 -0.91
C LYS A 82 -0.64 1.62 -0.36
N ALA A 83 0.34 1.39 -1.23
CA ALA A 83 1.71 1.10 -0.82
C ALA A 83 2.34 2.22 0.03
N VAL A 84 2.14 3.48 -0.37
CA VAL A 84 2.61 4.62 0.43
C VAL A 84 1.91 4.66 1.78
N ARG A 85 0.58 4.49 1.82
CA ARG A 85 -0.17 4.43 3.08
C ARG A 85 0.34 3.29 3.98
N ASN A 86 0.43 2.07 3.46
CA ASN A 86 0.87 0.88 4.18
C ASN A 86 2.27 1.08 4.78
N ALA A 87 3.19 1.68 4.03
CA ALA A 87 4.53 2.00 4.52
C ALA A 87 4.51 2.98 5.70
N TRP A 88 3.71 4.05 5.62
CA TRP A 88 3.58 5.03 6.70
C TRP A 88 2.84 4.51 7.93
N GLU A 89 1.92 3.56 7.75
CA GLU A 89 1.30 2.80 8.84
C GLU A 89 2.32 1.85 9.50
N LYS A 90 3.14 1.15 8.71
CA LYS A 90 4.17 0.22 9.21
C LYS A 90 5.23 0.90 10.06
N VAL A 91 5.58 2.15 9.78
CA VAL A 91 6.50 2.94 10.63
C VAL A 91 5.79 3.65 11.78
N GLY A 92 4.46 3.50 11.89
CA GLY A 92 3.63 3.98 12.99
C GLY A 92 3.20 5.43 12.91
N VAL A 93 3.43 6.11 11.79
CA VAL A 93 3.10 7.53 11.63
C VAL A 93 1.62 7.73 11.29
N LEU A 94 1.06 6.83 10.48
CA LEU A 94 -0.37 6.76 10.22
C LEU A 94 -0.99 5.61 11.01
N ALA A 95 -2.25 5.77 11.39
CA ALA A 95 -3.03 4.70 11.98
C ALA A 95 -3.58 3.79 10.87
N PRO A 96 -3.64 2.47 11.07
CA PRO A 96 -4.32 1.59 10.14
C PRO A 96 -5.79 2.01 10.01
N ALA A 97 -6.32 1.90 8.79
CA ALA A 97 -7.74 2.13 8.57
C ALA A 97 -8.55 1.20 9.49
N LYS A 98 -9.34 1.77 10.40
CA LYS A 98 -10.29 0.99 11.20
C LYS A 98 -11.32 0.43 10.22
N THR A 99 -11.29 -0.87 9.98
CA THR A 99 -12.36 -1.59 9.30
C THR A 99 -13.62 -1.48 10.14
N THR A 100 -14.50 -0.54 9.82
CA THR A 100 -15.87 -0.55 10.33
C THR A 100 -16.61 -1.70 9.68
N SER A 101 -16.59 -2.86 10.34
CA SER A 101 -17.47 -3.99 10.03
C SER A 101 -18.92 -3.59 10.33
N THR A 102 -19.59 -2.98 9.36
CA THR A 102 -21.05 -2.85 9.39
C THR A 102 -21.62 -4.00 8.59
N THR A 103 -21.71 -5.19 9.21
CA THR A 103 -22.55 -6.27 8.72
C THR A 103 -23.94 -6.06 9.31
N LYS A 104 -24.89 -5.60 8.48
CA LYS A 104 -26.32 -5.69 8.77
C LYS A 104 -26.69 -7.18 8.85
N ALA A 105 -27.09 -7.63 10.03
CA ALA A 105 -27.93 -8.82 10.15
C ALA A 105 -29.39 -8.37 10.11
N VAL A 106 -30.09 -8.71 9.03
CA VAL A 106 -31.55 -8.91 9.04
C VAL A 106 -31.78 -10.21 8.29
N GLU A 107 -31.99 -11.29 9.04
CA GLU A 107 -32.62 -12.51 8.58
C GLU A 107 -34.14 -12.33 8.51
N SER A 108 -34.74 -12.78 7.41
CA SER A 108 -36.02 -13.53 7.35
C SER A 108 -36.16 -14.02 5.91
N ASP A 109 -35.86 -15.29 5.65
CA ASP A 109 -36.81 -16.42 5.61
C ASP A 109 -37.57 -16.53 4.28
N GLY A 110 -37.63 -17.75 3.72
CA GLY A 110 -38.36 -18.06 2.49
C GLY A 110 -37.62 -18.99 1.53
N GLY A 111 -37.80 -20.30 1.71
CA GLY A 111 -37.16 -21.37 0.93
C GLY A 111 -37.71 -21.62 -0.48
N ALA A 112 -36.97 -22.43 -1.26
CA ALA A 112 -37.45 -23.68 -1.87
C ALA A 112 -36.48 -24.26 -2.93
N LYS A 113 -36.34 -25.59 -2.84
CA LYS A 113 -36.14 -26.62 -3.89
C LYS A 113 -34.75 -26.85 -4.56
N LYS A 114 -34.25 -28.05 -4.24
CA LYS A 114 -33.29 -28.93 -4.93
C LYS A 114 -33.81 -29.39 -6.31
N PRO A 115 -32.93 -29.56 -7.32
CA PRO A 115 -32.79 -30.86 -8.01
C PRO A 115 -31.30 -31.23 -8.28
N THR A 116 -30.78 -32.35 -7.79
CA THR A 116 -30.45 -33.61 -8.53
C THR A 116 -29.39 -33.49 -9.65
N GLU A 117 -28.22 -34.07 -9.38
CA GLU A 117 -27.16 -34.47 -10.34
C GLU A 117 -27.65 -35.47 -11.40
N PRO A 118 -26.95 -35.56 -12.54
CA PRO A 118 -26.40 -36.85 -12.94
C PRO A 118 -24.90 -36.83 -13.29
N SER A 119 -24.33 -38.02 -13.19
CA SER A 119 -22.93 -38.44 -13.37
C SER A 119 -22.44 -38.55 -14.81
N ASN A 120 -21.09 -38.54 -14.94
CA ASN A 120 -20.22 -39.07 -16.03
C ASN A 120 -20.23 -38.29 -17.35
N GLU A 121 -19.12 -38.05 -18.07
CA GLU A 121 -17.99 -38.92 -18.36
C GLU A 121 -16.80 -38.08 -18.93
N GLU A 122 -15.57 -38.54 -18.72
CA GLU A 122 -14.32 -37.97 -19.24
C GLU A 122 -14.10 -38.38 -20.72
N PRO A 123 -13.38 -37.58 -21.54
CA PRO A 123 -12.23 -38.20 -22.21
C PRO A 123 -10.99 -37.29 -22.37
N SER A 124 -9.88 -37.79 -21.82
CA SER A 124 -8.53 -37.92 -22.42
C SER A 124 -8.07 -36.98 -23.57
N LYS A 125 -7.05 -36.18 -23.24
CA LYS A 125 -5.77 -35.89 -23.94
C LYS A 125 -5.78 -35.37 -25.41
N LYS A 126 -5.14 -34.21 -25.61
CA LYS A 126 -3.83 -34.11 -26.33
C LYS A 126 -3.25 -32.67 -26.30
N THR A 127 -2.03 -32.58 -25.79
CA THR A 127 -1.13 -31.41 -25.84
C THR A 127 -0.53 -31.26 -27.24
N PRO A 128 -0.33 -30.04 -27.78
CA PRO A 128 0.60 -29.81 -28.87
C PRO A 128 1.96 -29.30 -28.34
N THR A 129 3.02 -30.01 -28.70
CA THR A 129 4.43 -29.64 -28.53
C THR A 129 4.81 -28.52 -29.53
N PRO A 130 5.64 -27.52 -29.16
CA PRO A 130 6.11 -26.52 -30.11
C PRO A 130 7.26 -27.07 -30.98
N GLY A 131 7.11 -26.91 -32.29
CA GLY A 131 8.09 -27.27 -33.31
C GLY A 131 9.36 -26.42 -33.24
N LYS A 132 10.49 -27.05 -33.56
CA LYS A 132 11.84 -26.47 -33.61
C LYS A 132 12.29 -26.32 -35.07
N LYS A 133 12.96 -25.19 -35.35
CA LYS A 133 13.95 -24.90 -36.42
C LYS A 133 13.44 -24.58 -37.85
N LYS A 134 13.83 -23.39 -38.33
CA LYS A 134 15.05 -23.23 -39.14
C LYS A 134 15.84 -22.03 -38.62
#